data_AF-A0A5R9ATC8-F1
#
_entry.id   AF-A0A5R9ATC8-F1
#
_cell.length_a   1.000
_cell.length_b   1.000
_cell.length_c   1.000
_cell.angle_alpha   90.00
_cell.angle_beta   90.00
_cell.angle_gamma   90.00
#
_symmetry.space_group_name_H-M   'P 1'
#
loop_
_entity.id
_entity.type
_entity.pdbx_description
1 polymer ?
#
loop_
_entity_poly.entity_id
_entity_poly.type
_entity_poly.pdbx_seq_one_letter_code
_entity_poly.pdbx_strand_id
1 'polypeptide(L)'
;MLPNLVPIDINQLTLEKRKFAFLQLQTTPNIDLNLSNINLVASNLRHIVEKIRSLPSNIHATATSIRNGKMVLDGDINVVKEIPDIDVSFSLDNSSAKALNDFINYFTGIDFNEGTFDLFEELAISDGFLKTLRVGFVSFFKFVLKNHKEDTLATKTLIEGDLNGRKIKI
;
A
#
# COMPACT_ATOMS: atom_id res chain seq x y z
N MET A 1 34.67 1.72 10.61
CA MET A 1 34.37 0.69 11.62
C MET A 1 33.03 1.03 12.22
N LEU A 2 31.98 0.25 11.97
CA LEU A 2 30.73 0.41 12.74
C LEU A 2 31.04 0.05 14.20
N PRO A 3 30.52 0.77 15.19
CA PRO A 3 30.70 0.39 16.59
C PRO A 3 30.11 -1.01 16.78
N ASN A 4 30.85 -1.88 17.48
CA ASN A 4 30.36 -3.18 17.93
C ASN A 4 29.06 -2.94 18.71
N LEU A 5 27.92 -3.16 18.05
CA LEU A 5 26.63 -3.18 18.69
C LEU A 5 26.64 -4.33 19.69
N VAL A 6 26.09 -4.08 20.88
CA VAL A 6 25.88 -5.13 21.88
C VAL A 6 25.08 -6.25 21.20
N PRO A 7 25.46 -7.54 21.39
CA PRO A 7 24.66 -8.65 20.88
C PRO A 7 23.23 -8.53 21.41
N ILE A 8 22.29 -8.27 20.51
CA ILE A 8 20.86 -8.26 20.81
C ILE A 8 20.30 -9.58 20.30
N ASP A 9 19.69 -10.32 21.22
CA ASP A 9 18.97 -11.55 20.95
C ASP A 9 17.54 -11.40 21.49
N ILE A 10 16.59 -11.22 20.58
CA ILE A 10 15.17 -11.09 20.88
C ILE A 10 14.46 -12.29 20.28
N ASN A 11 14.10 -13.23 21.15
CA ASN A 11 13.32 -14.40 20.76
C ASN A 11 11.96 -14.02 20.17
N GLN A 12 11.30 -13.01 20.76
CA GLN A 12 10.00 -12.53 20.30
C GLN A 12 9.80 -11.05 20.62
N LEU A 13 9.40 -10.29 19.61
CA LEU A 13 8.89 -8.93 19.70
C LEU A 13 7.40 -8.96 19.35
N THR A 14 6.57 -8.38 20.20
CA THR A 14 5.13 -8.28 19.97
C THR A 14 4.67 -6.83 20.06
N LEU A 15 3.92 -6.38 19.06
CA LEU A 15 3.17 -5.13 19.09
C LEU A 15 1.68 -5.48 19.06
N GLU A 16 0.88 -4.84 19.91
CA GLU A 16 -0.57 -5.06 19.96
C GLU A 16 -1.32 -3.74 19.83
N LYS A 17 -2.37 -3.75 18.99
CA LYS A 17 -3.30 -2.63 18.80
C LYS A 17 -2.60 -1.29 18.56
N ARG A 18 -1.49 -1.30 17.82
CA ARG A 18 -0.75 -0.08 17.47
C ARG A 18 -1.41 0.66 16.31
N LYS A 19 -0.98 1.89 16.10
CA LYS A 19 -1.36 2.73 14.96
C LYS A 19 -0.09 3.21 14.28
N PHE A 20 -0.12 3.23 12.96
CA PHE A 20 0.92 3.80 12.12
C PHE A 20 0.24 4.76 11.14
N ALA A 21 0.83 5.94 10.96
CA ALA A 21 0.32 6.92 10.02
C ALA A 21 1.50 7.54 9.26
N PHE A 22 1.42 7.50 7.94
CA PHE A 22 2.25 8.29 7.04
C PHE A 22 1.44 9.50 6.60
N LEU A 23 1.95 10.69 6.90
CA LEU A 23 1.30 11.96 6.59
C LEU A 23 2.20 12.78 5.69
N GLN A 24 1.73 13.09 4.48
CA GLN A 24 2.37 14.05 3.58
C GLN A 24 1.49 15.30 3.48
N LEU A 25 1.95 16.38 4.11
CA LEU A 25 1.18 17.61 4.33
C LEU A 25 1.50 18.74 3.31
N GLN A 26 2.32 18.46 2.29
CA GLN A 26 2.75 19.44 1.27
C GLN A 26 2.12 19.18 -0.11
N THR A 27 1.06 18.38 -0.19
CA THR A 27 0.30 18.11 -1.41
C THR A 27 -1.14 18.59 -1.24
N THR A 28 -1.84 18.89 -2.33
CA THR A 28 -3.28 19.19 -2.31
C THR A 28 -3.97 18.13 -3.18
N PRO A 29 -4.71 17.17 -2.60
CA PRO A 29 -5.01 16.99 -1.16
C PRO A 29 -3.82 16.42 -0.35
N ASN A 30 -3.91 16.51 0.98
CA ASN A 30 -2.97 15.83 1.88
C ASN A 30 -3.07 14.31 1.67
N ILE A 31 -1.93 13.62 1.60
CA ILE A 31 -1.93 12.16 1.55
C ILE A 31 -1.86 11.66 3.00
N ASP A 32 -2.96 11.09 3.47
CA ASP A 32 -3.05 10.38 4.75
C ASP A 32 -3.13 8.89 4.46
N LEU A 33 -2.08 8.14 4.81
CA LEU A 33 -2.08 6.69 4.79
C LEU A 33 -1.92 6.20 6.21
N ASN A 34 -2.99 5.64 6.78
CA ASN A 34 -2.99 5.13 8.14
C ASN A 34 -3.39 3.66 8.21
N LEU A 35 -2.75 2.97 9.15
CA LEU A 35 -3.03 1.63 9.59
C LEU A 35 -3.38 1.69 11.08
N SER A 36 -4.44 0.98 11.45
CA SER A 36 -4.91 0.86 12.83
C SER A 36 -5.00 -0.59 13.24
N ASN A 37 -5.10 -0.85 14.54
CA ASN A 37 -5.16 -2.20 15.10
C ASN A 37 -3.99 -3.09 14.65
N ILE A 38 -2.80 -2.50 14.54
CA ILE A 38 -1.61 -3.24 14.11
C ILE A 38 -1.25 -4.23 15.21
N ASN A 39 -1.26 -5.52 14.86
CA ASN A 39 -0.71 -6.59 15.67
C ASN A 39 0.46 -7.19 14.90
N LEU A 40 1.64 -7.23 15.52
CA LEU A 40 2.86 -7.73 14.90
C LEU A 40 3.53 -8.70 15.86
N VAL A 41 3.99 -9.82 15.32
CA VAL A 41 4.89 -10.76 15.98
C VAL A 41 6.12 -10.92 15.09
N ALA A 42 7.28 -10.61 15.64
CA ALA A 42 8.55 -10.91 15.01
C ALA A 42 9.35 -11.84 15.94
N SER A 43 9.95 -12.88 15.40
CA SER A 43 10.65 -13.90 16.18
C SER A 43 12.08 -14.09 15.71
N ASN A 44 12.93 -14.58 16.61
CA ASN A 44 14.33 -14.91 16.34
C ASN A 44 15.15 -13.72 15.77
N LEU A 45 14.90 -12.51 16.30
CA LEU A 45 15.59 -11.28 15.93
C LEU A 45 16.96 -11.25 16.60
N ARG A 46 18.01 -11.59 15.84
CA ARG A 46 19.37 -11.70 16.36
C ARG A 46 20.34 -10.88 15.53
N HIS A 47 21.18 -10.11 16.20
CA HIS A 47 22.29 -9.42 15.55
C HIS A 47 23.56 -10.30 15.58
N ILE A 48 23.48 -11.51 15.01
CA ILE A 48 24.58 -12.48 14.92
C ILE A 48 24.61 -13.05 13.50
N VAL A 49 25.81 -13.14 12.90
CA VAL A 49 26.01 -13.75 11.58
C VAL A 49 25.63 -15.23 11.62
N GLU A 50 24.45 -15.55 11.07
CA GLU A 50 23.95 -16.91 10.91
C GLU A 50 24.52 -17.53 9.62
N LYS A 51 25.14 -18.70 9.73
CA LYS A 51 25.80 -19.37 8.57
C LYS A 51 24.91 -20.43 7.92
N ILE A 52 23.84 -20.84 8.58
CA ILE A 52 23.00 -21.99 8.18
C ILE A 52 21.73 -21.53 7.46
N ARG A 53 21.07 -20.48 7.96
CA ARG A 53 19.81 -19.95 7.39
C ARG A 53 20.02 -18.53 6.88
N SER A 54 19.58 -18.25 5.65
CA SER A 54 19.71 -16.93 5.02
C SER A 54 18.82 -15.87 5.64
N LEU A 55 17.59 -16.24 6.03
CA LEU A 55 16.58 -15.38 6.65
C LEU A 55 16.12 -16.01 7.98
N PRO A 56 16.83 -15.78 9.09
CA PRO A 56 16.58 -16.50 10.34
C PRO A 56 15.37 -15.97 11.12
N SER A 57 14.95 -14.73 10.91
CA SER A 57 13.87 -14.09 11.66
C SER A 57 12.56 -14.14 10.90
N ASN A 58 11.47 -14.50 11.56
CA ASN A 58 10.15 -14.54 10.94
C ASN A 58 9.30 -13.37 11.42
N ILE A 59 8.50 -12.77 10.53
CA ILE A 59 7.59 -11.66 10.83
C ILE A 59 6.18 -12.00 10.35
N HIS A 60 5.20 -11.72 11.21
CA HIS A 60 3.78 -11.74 10.89
C HIS A 60 3.15 -10.46 11.42
N ALA A 61 2.36 -9.77 10.60
CA ALA A 61 1.62 -8.59 11.01
C ALA A 61 0.22 -8.56 10.39
N THR A 62 -0.73 -8.03 11.15
CA THR A 62 -2.09 -7.73 10.69
C THR A 62 -2.44 -6.29 11.03
N ALA A 63 -3.25 -5.64 10.19
CA ALA A 63 -3.76 -4.31 10.46
C ALA A 63 -5.10 -4.03 9.75
N THR A 64 -5.72 -2.92 10.10
CA THR A 64 -6.86 -2.34 9.39
C THR A 64 -6.45 -1.03 8.72
N SER A 65 -6.55 -0.96 7.39
CA SER A 65 -6.27 0.25 6.63
C SER A 65 -7.45 1.23 6.63
N ILE A 66 -7.23 2.39 6.03
CA ILE A 66 -8.26 3.40 5.80
C ILE A 66 -9.50 2.77 5.15
N ARG A 67 -10.67 3.06 5.72
CA ARG A 67 -11.98 2.57 5.26
C ARG A 67 -12.10 1.03 5.26
N ASN A 68 -11.50 0.38 6.26
CA ASN A 68 -11.72 -1.03 6.64
C ASN A 68 -11.04 -2.10 5.77
N GLY A 69 -10.00 -1.76 5.02
CA GLY A 69 -9.19 -2.77 4.35
C GLY A 69 -8.44 -3.65 5.36
N LYS A 70 -8.30 -4.94 5.06
CA LYS A 70 -7.59 -5.90 5.91
C LYS A 70 -6.18 -6.10 5.38
N MET A 71 -5.19 -5.76 6.19
CA MET A 71 -3.78 -5.88 5.83
C MET A 71 -3.18 -7.10 6.53
N VAL A 72 -2.39 -7.87 5.78
CA VAL A 72 -1.55 -8.96 6.27
C VAL A 72 -0.15 -8.78 5.69
N LEU A 73 0.87 -8.98 6.52
CA LEU A 73 2.26 -9.07 6.10
C LEU A 73 2.89 -10.29 6.73
N ASP A 74 3.52 -11.12 5.91
CA ASP A 74 4.20 -12.34 6.32
C ASP A 74 5.56 -12.41 5.64
N GLY A 75 6.58 -12.88 6.35
CA GLY A 75 7.86 -13.17 5.70
C GLY A 75 9.01 -13.47 6.64
N ASP A 76 10.17 -13.55 6.02
CA ASP A 76 11.44 -13.85 6.69
C ASP A 76 12.46 -12.73 6.44
N ILE A 77 13.28 -12.44 7.44
CA ILE A 77 14.20 -11.30 7.47
C ILE A 77 15.55 -11.73 8.05
N ASN A 78 16.63 -11.12 7.55
CA ASN A 78 17.95 -11.11 8.18
C ASN A 78 18.37 -9.68 8.53
N VAL A 79 18.24 -9.33 9.81
CA VAL A 79 18.49 -7.98 10.34
C VAL A 79 19.97 -7.67 10.64
N VAL A 80 20.89 -8.58 10.29
CA VAL A 80 22.33 -8.43 10.60
C VAL A 80 23.02 -7.46 9.64
N LYS A 81 22.55 -7.39 8.40
CA LYS A 81 23.11 -6.52 7.36
C LYS A 81 22.54 -5.09 7.51
N GLU A 82 23.32 -4.10 7.11
CA GLU A 82 22.89 -2.68 7.10
C GLU A 82 21.61 -2.48 6.26
N ILE A 83 21.58 -3.10 5.07
CA ILE A 83 20.35 -3.35 4.31
C ILE A 83 19.95 -4.79 4.59
N PRO A 84 18.85 -5.03 5.33
CA PRO A 84 18.42 -6.38 5.64
C PRO A 84 18.12 -7.18 4.36
N ASP A 85 18.47 -8.46 4.38
CA ASP A 85 17.84 -9.38 3.42
C ASP A 85 16.40 -9.62 3.89
N ILE A 86 15.46 -9.61 2.96
CA ILE A 86 14.04 -9.83 3.22
C ILE A 86 13.44 -10.72 2.15
N ASP A 87 12.47 -11.53 2.53
CA ASP A 87 11.52 -12.17 1.62
C ASP A 87 10.14 -12.06 2.29
N VAL A 88 9.30 -11.16 1.77
CA VAL A 88 8.03 -10.81 2.39
C VAL A 88 6.91 -10.80 1.37
N SER A 89 5.73 -11.16 1.85
CA SER A 89 4.46 -10.99 1.17
C SER A 89 3.60 -9.98 1.94
N PHE A 90 2.87 -9.15 1.21
CA PHE A 90 1.91 -8.20 1.73
C PHE A 90 0.60 -8.39 0.99
N SER A 91 -0.52 -8.44 1.72
CA SER A 91 -1.84 -8.34 1.13
C SER A 91 -2.64 -7.23 1.80
N LEU A 92 -3.49 -6.62 0.99
CA LEU A 92 -4.49 -5.68 1.44
C LEU A 92 -5.80 -5.99 0.74
N ASP A 93 -6.76 -6.54 1.49
CA ASP A 93 -8.01 -7.06 0.95
C ASP A 93 -9.20 -6.19 1.33
N ASN A 94 -10.19 -6.15 0.43
CA ASN A 94 -11.49 -5.50 0.59
C ASN A 94 -11.35 -4.02 0.99
N SER A 95 -10.37 -3.33 0.42
CA SER A 95 -10.15 -1.91 0.69
C SER A 95 -11.09 -1.05 -0.12
N SER A 96 -11.67 -0.01 0.47
CA SER A 96 -12.54 0.90 -0.26
C SER A 96 -11.76 1.68 -1.32
N ALA A 97 -12.23 1.67 -2.57
CA ALA A 97 -11.63 2.45 -3.65
C ALA A 97 -11.55 3.95 -3.32
N LYS A 98 -12.48 4.48 -2.50
CA LYS A 98 -12.44 5.88 -2.01
C LYS A 98 -11.16 6.24 -1.26
N ALA A 99 -10.45 5.27 -0.69
CA ALA A 99 -9.17 5.50 -0.03
C ALA A 99 -8.07 5.94 -1.02
N LEU A 100 -8.23 5.68 -2.31
CA LEU A 100 -7.29 6.08 -3.36
C LEU A 100 -7.61 7.45 -3.96
N ASN A 101 -8.74 8.08 -3.61
CA ASN A 101 -9.15 9.34 -4.21
C ASN A 101 -8.11 10.43 -4.00
N ASP A 102 -7.54 10.56 -2.79
CA ASP A 102 -6.53 11.58 -2.52
C ASP A 102 -5.29 11.42 -3.42
N PHE A 103 -4.92 10.17 -3.73
CA PHE A 103 -3.81 9.85 -4.62
C PHE A 103 -4.16 10.04 -6.11
N ILE A 104 -5.29 9.49 -6.58
CA ILE A 104 -5.65 9.47 -8.00
C ILE A 104 -6.17 10.82 -8.49
N ASN A 105 -6.88 11.56 -7.64
CA ASN A 105 -7.38 12.88 -7.97
C ASN A 105 -6.23 13.83 -8.32
N TYR A 106 -5.12 13.77 -7.56
CA TYR A 106 -3.91 14.57 -7.83
C TYR A 106 -3.36 14.40 -9.26
N PHE A 107 -3.42 13.19 -9.83
CA PHE A 107 -2.87 12.91 -11.16
C PHE A 107 -3.88 12.95 -12.32
N THR A 108 -5.16 12.67 -12.04
CA THR A 108 -6.16 12.40 -13.09
C THR A 108 -7.43 13.21 -12.96
N GLY A 109 -7.69 13.75 -11.77
CA GLY A 109 -8.95 14.43 -11.47
C GLY A 109 -10.17 13.51 -11.35
N ILE A 110 -9.97 12.19 -11.24
CA ILE A 110 -11.03 11.19 -11.09
C ILE A 110 -11.27 10.90 -9.60
N ASP A 111 -12.54 10.79 -9.20
CA ASP A 111 -12.94 10.30 -7.89
C ASP A 111 -13.71 8.98 -8.03
N PHE A 112 -13.40 8.01 -7.17
CA PHE A 112 -14.25 6.83 -7.00
C PHE A 112 -15.42 7.14 -6.09
N ASN A 113 -16.63 6.79 -6.54
CA ASN A 113 -17.85 6.94 -5.74
C ASN A 113 -18.17 5.69 -4.92
N GLU A 114 -17.78 4.52 -5.40
CA GLU A 114 -17.94 3.24 -4.71
C GLU A 114 -17.00 2.22 -5.35
N GLY A 115 -16.73 1.15 -4.62
CA GLY A 115 -15.87 0.08 -5.09
C GLY A 115 -14.90 -0.41 -4.05
N THR A 116 -14.26 -1.52 -4.39
CA THR A 116 -13.18 -2.13 -3.61
C THR A 116 -11.98 -2.39 -4.49
N PHE A 117 -10.82 -2.46 -3.85
CA PHE A 117 -9.61 -2.97 -4.46
C PHE A 117 -8.87 -3.88 -3.47
N ASP A 118 -8.16 -4.82 -4.05
CA ASP A 118 -7.25 -5.74 -3.39
C ASP A 118 -5.85 -5.55 -3.98
N LEU A 119 -4.83 -5.59 -3.13
CA LEU A 119 -3.43 -5.43 -3.50
C LEU A 119 -2.62 -6.58 -2.89
N PHE A 120 -1.78 -7.19 -3.71
CA PHE A 120 -0.87 -8.26 -3.31
C PHE A 120 0.53 -7.90 -3.76
N GLU A 121 1.50 -7.95 -2.86
CA GLU A 121 2.90 -7.64 -3.17
C GLU A 121 3.81 -8.74 -2.63
N GLU A 122 4.76 -9.19 -3.43
CA GLU A 122 5.89 -10.02 -2.99
C GLU A 122 7.19 -9.25 -3.25
N LEU A 123 8.01 -9.13 -2.21
CA LEU A 123 9.27 -8.38 -2.24
C LEU A 123 10.39 -9.23 -1.64
N ALA A 124 11.45 -9.43 -2.41
CA ALA A 124 12.68 -10.05 -1.90
C ALA A 124 13.89 -9.16 -2.15
N ILE A 125 14.68 -8.89 -1.11
CA ILE A 125 15.98 -8.20 -1.17
C ILE A 125 17.03 -9.16 -0.65
N SER A 126 18.13 -9.27 -1.38
CA SER A 126 19.28 -10.07 -0.95
C SER A 126 20.57 -9.41 -1.38
N ASP A 127 21.51 -9.33 -0.44
CA ASP A 127 22.82 -8.68 -0.61
C ASP A 127 22.70 -7.21 -1.01
N GLY A 128 21.68 -6.53 -0.49
CA GLY A 128 21.39 -5.13 -0.81
C GLY A 128 20.76 -4.90 -2.19
N PHE A 129 20.42 -5.96 -2.92
CA PHE A 129 19.78 -5.87 -4.23
C PHE A 129 18.36 -6.43 -4.21
N LEU A 130 17.44 -5.74 -4.89
CA LEU A 130 16.11 -6.25 -5.20
C LEU A 130 16.25 -7.52 -6.07
N LYS A 131 15.69 -8.63 -5.61
CA LYS A 131 15.65 -9.91 -6.33
C LYS A 131 14.29 -10.17 -6.95
N THR A 132 13.24 -9.92 -6.17
CA THR A 132 11.86 -10.15 -6.58
C THR A 132 11.04 -8.92 -6.27
N LEU A 133 10.26 -8.48 -7.25
CA LEU A 133 9.14 -7.56 -7.07
C LEU A 133 7.99 -8.11 -7.90
N ARG A 134 6.92 -8.53 -7.24
CA ARG A 134 5.66 -8.90 -7.89
C ARG A 134 4.55 -8.10 -7.27
N VAL A 135 3.70 -7.54 -8.11
CA VAL A 135 2.55 -6.74 -7.70
C VAL A 135 1.34 -7.28 -8.43
N GLY A 136 0.34 -7.71 -7.66
CA GLY A 136 -0.97 -8.11 -8.11
C GLY A 136 -2.00 -7.08 -7.63
N PHE A 137 -2.91 -6.69 -8.51
CA PHE A 137 -3.96 -5.73 -8.19
C PHE A 137 -5.27 -6.17 -8.80
N VAL A 138 -6.33 -6.19 -7.99
CA VAL A 138 -7.69 -6.51 -8.42
C VAL A 138 -8.61 -5.40 -7.93
N SER A 139 -9.52 -4.93 -8.77
CA SER A 139 -10.43 -3.84 -8.36
C SER A 139 -11.76 -3.87 -9.07
N PHE A 140 -12.78 -3.38 -8.38
CA PHE A 140 -14.14 -3.22 -8.87
C PHE A 140 -14.68 -1.88 -8.37
N PHE A 141 -14.93 -0.93 -9.26
CA PHE A 141 -15.36 0.41 -8.85
C PHE A 141 -16.30 1.08 -9.84
N LYS A 142 -17.05 2.05 -9.33
CA LYS A 142 -17.79 3.04 -10.11
C LYS A 142 -17.16 4.41 -9.87
N PHE A 143 -16.79 5.08 -10.95
CA PHE A 143 -16.13 6.39 -10.92
C PHE A 143 -17.08 7.51 -11.34
N VAL A 144 -16.73 8.73 -10.93
CA VAL A 144 -17.41 9.96 -11.35
C VAL A 144 -16.35 10.90 -11.94
N LEU A 145 -16.67 11.48 -13.11
CA LEU A 145 -15.85 12.52 -13.73
C LEU A 145 -16.29 13.88 -13.18
N LYS A 146 -15.36 14.63 -12.59
CA LYS A 146 -15.57 16.02 -12.17
C LYS A 146 -14.83 16.96 -13.12
N ASN A 147 -15.48 18.03 -13.56
CA ASN A 147 -14.84 19.08 -14.34
C ASN A 147 -14.15 20.06 -13.39
N HIS A 148 -12.82 20.06 -13.37
CA HIS A 148 -11.98 20.82 -12.43
C HIS A 148 -12.08 22.35 -12.52
N LYS A 149 -12.68 22.91 -13.58
CA LYS A 149 -12.87 24.36 -13.70
C LYS A 149 -14.12 24.91 -13.01
N GLU A 150 -15.15 24.07 -12.84
CA GLU A 150 -16.49 24.53 -12.43
C GLU A 150 -17.05 23.75 -11.23
N ASP A 151 -16.29 22.79 -10.67
CA ASP A 151 -16.72 21.85 -9.61
C ASP A 151 -18.08 21.16 -9.91
N THR A 152 -18.42 21.08 -11.20
CA THR A 152 -19.66 20.49 -11.69
C THR A 152 -19.42 19.03 -12.09
N LEU A 153 -20.39 18.18 -11.74
CA LEU A 153 -20.44 16.81 -12.22
C LEU A 153 -20.52 16.84 -13.75
N ALA A 154 -19.57 16.20 -14.45
CA ALA A 154 -19.67 16.02 -15.89
C ALA A 154 -20.74 14.96 -16.13
N THR A 155 -21.97 15.43 -16.33
CA THR A 155 -23.14 14.59 -16.56
C THR A 155 -22.87 13.67 -17.75
N LYS A 156 -23.28 12.41 -17.62
CA LYS A 156 -23.50 11.49 -18.75
C LYS A 156 -24.69 12.02 -19.56
N THR A 157 -24.47 13.06 -20.35
CA THR A 157 -25.45 13.47 -21.37
C THR A 157 -25.53 12.33 -22.38
N LEU A 158 -26.71 11.72 -22.53
CA LEU A 158 -26.99 10.94 -23.74
C LEU A 158 -26.91 11.92 -24.91
N ILE A 159 -25.86 11.82 -25.71
CA ILE A 159 -25.87 12.42 -27.05
C ILE A 159 -26.58 11.40 -27.94
N GLU A 160 -27.91 11.48 -27.99
CA GLU A 160 -28.68 10.93 -29.09
C GLU A 160 -28.75 11.99 -30.18
N GLY A 161 -28.01 11.78 -31.26
CA GLY A 161 -28.08 12.58 -32.47
C GLY A 161 -28.92 11.86 -33.51
N ASP A 162 -30.06 12.42 -33.90
CA ASP A 162 -30.71 12.06 -35.15
C ASP A 162 -29.91 12.66 -36.31
N LEU A 163 -29.37 11.80 -37.18
CA LEU A 163 -28.56 12.18 -38.34
C LEU A 163 -29.38 12.72 -39.53
N ASN A 164 -30.69 12.91 -39.38
CA ASN A 164 -31.57 13.25 -40.50
C ASN A 164 -31.71 14.75 -40.82
N GLY A 165 -30.97 15.67 -40.16
CA GLY A 165 -31.30 17.10 -40.30
C GLY A 165 -30.18 18.12 -40.09
N ARG A 166 -29.38 18.35 -41.14
CA ARG A 166 -28.74 19.63 -41.53
C ARG A 166 -27.58 20.21 -40.67
N LYS A 167 -26.45 20.39 -41.38
CA LYS A 167 -25.32 21.33 -41.21
C LYS A 167 -25.20 22.05 -39.84
N ILE A 168 -24.23 21.58 -39.05
CA ILE A 168 -23.63 22.35 -37.96
C ILE A 168 -22.74 23.44 -38.59
N LYS A 169 -23.03 24.72 -38.32
CA LYS A 169 -22.07 25.81 -38.51
C LYS A 169 -21.32 25.99 -37.19
N ILE A 170 -19.99 26.05 -37.31
CA ILE A 170 -19.03 26.33 -36.24
C ILE A 170 -19.27 27.74 -35.70
#